data_AF-A0A816AJG9-F1
#
_entry.id   AF-A0A816AJG9-F1
#
_cell.length_a   1.000
_cell.length_b   1.000
_cell.length_c   1.000
_cell.angle_alpha   90.00
_cell.angle_beta   90.00
_cell.angle_gamma   90.00
#
_symmetry.space_group_name_H-M   'P 1'
#
loop_
_entity.id
_entity.type
_entity.pdbx_description
1 polymer ?
#
loop_
_entity_poly.entity_id
_entity_poly.type
_entity_poly.pdbx_seq_one_letter_code
_entity_poly.pdbx_strand_id
1 'polypeptide(L)'
;MSIPYIIKFWLFLTFLIPSISCSIFNLYYFLFHRTYRQKLHNHVITVLLSFGLVYMLTDIIWYTHFYQTNSSLASTPIFCQIWAYVDIAGFVSIVDLTAWAAVERHILIFHQNLISTQLKRFVFHYLPLIIFSIYPLIFFFVVFFILPCDIPFDYNAETCSFAFCTATHPILSIWDSWANNIVPIFTIVIFSIALMVRVWYSKYQMGRQFQWRNYRKMAFQLLSISVLYFFLCWPSSILYMAYTFGLPNDIGFDYFLNSFYFTYFIMLLTPFASIISSPELQGKLRYLTRFTRRERHRIVPATIKMHREEDRQCVKGTGTVQ
;
A
#
# COMPACT_ATOMS: atom_id res chain seq x y z
N MET A 1 3.90 -15.97 24.25
CA MET A 1 5.30 -15.60 24.02
C MET A 1 5.34 -14.45 23.04
N SER A 2 5.65 -13.26 23.55
CA SER A 2 5.82 -12.05 22.76
C SER A 2 7.12 -12.09 21.95
N ILE A 3 7.10 -11.50 20.76
CA ILE A 3 8.32 -11.34 19.95
C ILE A 3 9.19 -10.26 20.62
N PRO A 4 10.50 -10.52 20.89
CA PRO A 4 11.39 -9.51 21.47
C PRO A 4 11.44 -8.21 20.64
N TYR A 5 11.45 -7.05 21.31
CA TYR A 5 11.44 -5.74 20.64
C TYR A 5 12.62 -5.53 19.69
N ILE A 6 13.80 -6.06 20.02
CA ILE A 6 14.96 -6.00 19.11
C ILE A 6 14.69 -6.67 17.76
N ILE A 7 13.93 -7.77 17.75
CA ILE A 7 13.56 -8.47 16.51
C ILE A 7 12.51 -7.64 15.75
N LYS A 8 11.50 -7.10 16.46
CA LYS A 8 10.48 -6.22 15.87
C LYS A 8 11.13 -5.00 15.19
N PHE A 9 12.07 -4.35 15.88
CA PHE A 9 12.84 -3.20 15.39
C PHE A 9 13.57 -3.50 14.07
N TRP A 10 14.40 -4.54 14.03
CA TRP A 10 15.19 -4.87 12.84
C TRP A 10 14.33 -5.30 11.66
N LEU A 11 13.22 -6.01 11.93
CA LEU A 11 12.27 -6.38 10.90
C LEU A 11 11.59 -5.14 10.30
N PHE A 12 11.05 -4.23 11.13
CA PHE A 12 10.46 -2.98 10.63
C PHE A 12 11.47 -2.16 9.84
N LEU A 13 12.67 -1.93 10.37
CA LEU A 13 13.69 -1.11 9.70
C LEU A 13 14.08 -1.68 8.33
N THR A 14 14.23 -3.00 8.22
CA THR A 14 14.62 -3.70 6.98
C THR A 14 13.58 -3.52 5.88
N PHE A 15 12.29 -3.52 6.21
CA PHE A 15 11.21 -3.35 5.23
C PHE A 15 10.84 -1.87 5.01
N LEU A 16 10.98 -1.02 6.02
CA LEU A 16 10.63 0.40 5.98
C LEU A 16 11.45 1.17 4.96
N ILE A 17 12.79 1.09 5.02
CA ILE A 17 13.68 1.83 4.12
C ILE A 17 13.37 1.56 2.64
N PRO A 18 13.32 0.29 2.17
CA PRO A 18 13.01 0.03 0.77
C PRO A 18 11.54 0.33 0.44
N SER A 19 10.61 0.20 1.39
CA SER A 19 9.19 0.52 1.17
C SER A 19 8.95 2.01 0.93
N ILE A 20 9.58 2.89 1.72
CA ILE A 20 9.52 4.35 1.53
C ILE A 20 10.09 4.72 0.16
N SER A 21 11.28 4.19 -0.16
CA SER A 21 11.95 4.44 -1.44
C SER A 21 11.07 4.01 -2.63
N CYS A 22 10.45 2.83 -2.52
CA CYS A 22 9.53 2.27 -3.51
C CYS A 22 8.25 3.11 -3.66
N SER A 23 7.70 3.60 -2.55
CA SER A 23 6.49 4.45 -2.53
C SER A 23 6.74 5.80 -3.19
N ILE A 24 7.84 6.48 -2.84
CA ILE A 24 8.24 7.75 -3.45
C ILE A 24 8.44 7.57 -4.95
N PHE A 25 9.13 6.49 -5.38
CA PHE A 25 9.32 6.18 -6.78
C PHE A 25 7.98 6.00 -7.52
N ASN A 26 7.07 5.17 -6.98
CA ASN A 26 5.75 4.95 -7.59
C ASN A 26 4.94 6.24 -7.71
N LEU A 27 4.85 7.01 -6.61
CA LEU A 27 4.13 8.28 -6.56
C LEU A 27 4.70 9.28 -7.57
N TYR A 28 6.02 9.40 -7.66
CA TYR A 28 6.67 10.24 -8.66
C TYR A 28 6.23 9.88 -10.08
N TYR A 29 6.24 8.59 -10.45
CA TYR A 29 5.80 8.18 -11.78
C TYR A 29 4.31 8.43 -12.02
N PHE A 30 3.45 8.14 -11.04
CA PHE A 30 2.00 8.32 -11.20
C PHE A 30 1.57 9.78 -11.28
N LEU A 31 2.22 10.67 -10.51
CA LEU A 31 1.86 12.09 -10.47
C LEU A 31 2.43 12.86 -11.66
N PHE A 32 3.71 12.64 -11.99
CA PHE A 32 4.41 13.47 -12.99
C PHE A 32 4.27 12.97 -14.42
N HIS A 33 4.03 11.67 -14.67
CA HIS A 33 3.86 11.18 -16.03
C HIS A 33 2.39 11.16 -16.47
N ARG A 34 2.06 11.99 -17.47
CA ARG A 34 0.71 12.15 -18.01
C ARG A 34 0.00 10.84 -18.36
N THR A 35 0.71 9.89 -18.97
CA THR A 35 0.14 8.59 -19.39
C THR A 35 -0.37 7.76 -18.21
N TYR A 36 0.32 7.80 -17.07
CA TYR A 36 -0.10 7.07 -15.88
C TYR A 36 -1.24 7.78 -15.17
N ARG A 37 -1.15 9.11 -15.06
CA ARG A 37 -2.19 9.93 -14.45
C ARG A 37 -3.54 9.85 -15.18
N GLN A 38 -3.56 9.57 -16.48
CA GLN A 38 -4.83 9.46 -17.22
C GLN A 38 -5.54 8.11 -17.02
N LYS A 39 -4.87 7.09 -16.48
CA LYS A 39 -5.48 5.77 -16.23
C LYS A 39 -6.23 5.81 -14.90
N LEU A 40 -7.56 5.67 -14.95
CA LEU A 40 -8.45 5.75 -13.78
C LEU A 40 -8.00 4.90 -12.59
N HIS A 41 -7.63 3.64 -12.84
CA HIS A 41 -7.17 2.73 -11.77
C HIS A 41 -5.91 3.19 -11.05
N ASN A 42 -5.08 4.04 -11.67
CA ASN A 42 -3.91 4.58 -11.01
C ASN A 42 -4.29 5.64 -9.96
N HIS A 43 -5.48 6.25 -10.05
CA HIS A 43 -5.90 7.26 -9.06
C HIS A 43 -6.03 6.64 -7.68
N VAL A 44 -6.75 5.53 -7.55
CA VAL A 44 -6.94 4.87 -6.24
C VAL A 44 -5.62 4.35 -5.69
N ILE A 45 -4.76 3.76 -6.54
CA ILE A 45 -3.42 3.34 -6.12
C ILE A 45 -2.57 4.55 -5.69
N THR A 46 -2.67 5.69 -6.37
CA THR A 46 -1.94 6.91 -5.99
C THR A 46 -2.37 7.40 -4.62
N VAL A 47 -3.68 7.46 -4.35
CA VAL A 47 -4.20 7.85 -3.03
C VAL A 47 -3.76 6.85 -1.96
N LEU A 48 -3.89 5.54 -2.23
CA LEU A 48 -3.47 4.47 -1.32
C LEU A 48 -1.97 4.58 -0.96
N LEU A 49 -1.10 4.82 -1.95
CA LEU A 49 0.34 4.99 -1.73
C LEU A 49 0.67 6.29 -1.00
N SER A 50 -0.11 7.36 -1.19
CA SER A 50 0.06 8.61 -0.44
C SER A 50 -0.26 8.41 1.04
N PHE A 51 -1.40 7.78 1.36
CA PHE A 51 -1.74 7.43 2.74
C PHE A 51 -0.70 6.50 3.36
N GLY A 52 -0.31 5.45 2.63
CA GLY A 52 0.74 4.52 3.08
C GLY A 52 2.08 5.22 3.33
N LEU A 53 2.47 6.18 2.50
CA LEU A 53 3.70 6.95 2.70
C LEU A 53 3.63 7.83 3.96
N VAL A 54 2.53 8.56 4.15
CA VAL A 54 2.32 9.36 5.37
C VAL A 54 2.39 8.47 6.61
N TYR A 55 1.70 7.32 6.56
CA TYR A 55 1.68 6.35 7.64
C TYR A 55 3.07 5.80 7.96
N MET A 56 3.85 5.42 6.94
CA MET A 56 5.23 4.96 7.13
C MET A 56 6.16 6.05 7.68
N LEU A 57 5.97 7.30 7.30
CA LEU A 57 6.78 8.44 7.76
C LEU A 57 6.38 8.95 9.16
N THR A 58 5.25 8.49 9.69
CA THR A 58 4.74 8.88 11.01
C THR A 58 4.73 7.66 11.91
N ASP A 59 3.66 6.89 11.84
CA ASP A 59 3.38 5.77 12.73
C ASP A 59 4.49 4.71 12.76
N ILE A 60 4.92 4.19 11.60
CA ILE A 60 5.95 3.12 11.58
C ILE A 60 7.29 3.62 12.13
N ILE A 61 7.64 4.90 11.91
CA ILE A 61 8.86 5.50 12.49
C ILE A 61 8.70 5.61 14.01
N TRP A 62 7.55 6.02 14.52
CA TRP A 62 7.28 6.10 15.96
C TRP A 62 7.31 4.72 16.63
N TYR A 63 6.74 3.69 16.00
CA TYR A 63 6.87 2.30 16.44
C TYR A 63 8.33 1.82 16.43
N THR A 64 9.09 2.14 15.38
CA THR A 64 10.50 1.77 15.29
C THR A 64 11.30 2.42 16.42
N HIS A 65 11.04 3.70 16.74
CA HIS A 65 11.63 4.36 17.90
C HIS A 65 11.23 3.65 19.20
N PHE A 66 9.93 3.36 19.38
CA PHE A 66 9.42 2.67 20.57
C PHE A 66 10.10 1.31 20.79
N TYR A 67 10.25 0.48 19.75
CA TYR A 67 10.94 -0.81 19.87
C TYR A 67 12.43 -0.69 20.20
N GLN A 68 13.05 0.47 19.94
CA GLN A 68 14.44 0.73 20.29
C GLN A 68 14.57 1.22 21.74
N THR A 69 13.70 2.12 22.20
CA THR A 69 13.85 2.81 23.49
C THR A 69 12.94 2.26 24.59
N ASN A 70 11.97 1.42 24.24
CA ASN A 70 10.87 0.99 25.10
C ASN A 70 10.05 2.15 25.69
N SER A 71 9.95 3.24 24.93
CA SER A 71 9.25 4.46 25.35
C SER A 71 8.68 5.21 24.16
N SER A 72 7.54 5.88 24.36
CA SER A 72 6.98 6.80 23.37
C SER A 72 7.97 7.92 23.03
N LEU A 73 7.94 8.42 21.78
CA LEU A 73 8.79 9.54 21.34
C LEU A 73 8.67 10.77 22.25
N ALA A 74 7.45 11.07 22.70
CA ALA A 74 7.18 12.09 23.71
C ALA A 74 6.15 11.57 24.71
N SER A 75 6.51 11.54 25.99
CA SER A 75 5.62 11.11 27.08
C SER A 75 4.62 12.21 27.47
N THR A 76 3.81 12.64 26.49
CA THR A 76 2.76 13.64 26.69
C THR A 76 1.41 13.09 26.24
N PRO A 77 0.30 13.44 26.91
CA PRO A 77 -1.04 13.01 26.51
C PRO A 77 -1.39 13.36 25.06
N ILE A 78 -1.02 14.58 24.64
CA ILE A 78 -1.30 15.09 23.29
C ILE A 78 -0.58 14.25 22.23
N PHE A 79 0.69 13.89 22.45
CA PHE A 79 1.42 13.04 21.52
C PHE A 79 0.78 11.65 21.40
N CYS A 80 0.44 11.01 22.52
CA CYS A 80 -0.18 9.70 22.51
C CYS A 80 -1.54 9.69 21.81
N GLN A 81 -2.34 10.75 22.00
CA GLN A 81 -3.63 10.91 21.33
C GLN A 81 -3.48 11.12 19.82
N ILE A 82 -2.51 11.94 19.40
CA ILE A 82 -2.16 12.11 17.98
C ILE A 82 -1.67 10.79 17.39
N TRP A 83 -0.81 10.07 18.11
CA TRP A 83 -0.28 8.79 17.66
C TRP A 83 -1.39 7.77 17.45
N ALA A 84 -2.25 7.55 18.45
CA ALA A 84 -3.37 6.63 18.33
C ALA A 84 -4.34 7.02 17.19
N TYR A 85 -4.60 8.33 17.01
CA TYR A 85 -5.39 8.82 15.89
C TYR A 85 -4.75 8.49 14.53
N VAL A 86 -3.45 8.79 14.36
CA VAL A 86 -2.73 8.54 13.10
C VAL A 86 -2.67 7.04 12.79
N ASP A 87 -2.41 6.21 13.81
CA ASP A 87 -2.35 4.75 13.68
C ASP A 87 -3.70 4.20 13.19
N ILE A 88 -4.79 4.50 13.90
CA ILE A 88 -6.09 3.90 13.55
C ILE A 88 -6.68 4.53 12.29
N ALA A 89 -6.74 5.86 12.22
CA ALA A 89 -7.37 6.53 11.08
C ALA A 89 -6.60 6.26 9.79
N GLY A 90 -5.26 6.22 9.86
CA GLY A 90 -4.40 5.87 8.74
C GLY A 90 -4.58 4.43 8.29
N PHE A 91 -4.55 3.48 9.22
CA PHE A 91 -4.75 2.06 8.92
C PHE A 91 -6.12 1.80 8.28
N VAL A 92 -7.21 2.29 8.90
CA VAL A 92 -8.59 2.13 8.38
C VAL A 92 -8.74 2.78 7.02
N SER A 93 -8.19 3.98 6.80
CA SER A 93 -8.21 4.63 5.47
C SER A 93 -7.57 3.76 4.40
N ILE A 94 -6.43 3.12 4.71
CA ILE A 94 -5.72 2.24 3.78
C ILE A 94 -6.54 0.98 3.50
N VAL A 95 -7.17 0.38 4.51
CA VAL A 95 -8.03 -0.80 4.37
C VAL A 95 -9.26 -0.45 3.50
N ASP A 96 -9.96 0.63 3.81
CA ASP A 96 -11.14 1.10 3.07
C ASP A 96 -10.83 1.42 1.61
N LEU A 97 -9.72 2.13 1.36
CA LEU A 97 -9.23 2.40 0.01
C LEU A 97 -8.87 1.12 -0.74
N THR A 98 -8.34 0.10 -0.04
CA THR A 98 -8.05 -1.20 -0.65
C THR A 98 -9.34 -1.95 -0.98
N ALA A 99 -10.33 -1.91 -0.10
CA ALA A 99 -11.66 -2.47 -0.36
C ALA A 99 -12.32 -1.81 -1.58
N TRP A 100 -12.28 -0.48 -1.62
CA TRP A 100 -12.76 0.27 -2.77
C TRP A 100 -11.99 -0.07 -4.06
N ALA A 101 -10.66 -0.17 -4.00
CA ALA A 101 -9.85 -0.57 -5.17
C ALA A 101 -10.25 -1.95 -5.71
N ALA A 102 -10.67 -2.88 -4.86
CA ALA A 102 -11.17 -4.19 -5.28
C ALA A 102 -12.51 -4.07 -6.05
N VAL A 103 -13.43 -3.28 -5.52
CA VAL A 103 -14.74 -3.00 -6.15
C VAL A 103 -14.57 -2.24 -7.46
N GLU A 104 -13.81 -1.14 -7.44
CA GLU A 104 -13.56 -0.27 -8.59
C GLU A 104 -12.98 -1.05 -9.77
N ARG A 105 -12.03 -1.97 -9.53
CA ARG A 105 -11.47 -2.81 -10.61
C ARG A 105 -12.51 -3.73 -11.23
N HIS A 106 -13.44 -4.24 -10.43
CA HIS A 106 -14.55 -5.02 -10.97
C HIS A 106 -15.44 -4.13 -11.87
N ILE A 107 -15.72 -2.88 -11.47
CA ILE A 107 -16.51 -1.94 -12.28
C ILE A 107 -15.76 -1.60 -13.58
N LEU A 108 -14.48 -1.24 -13.51
CA LEU A 108 -13.67 -0.86 -14.67
C LEU A 108 -13.53 -1.97 -15.72
N ILE A 109 -13.43 -3.23 -15.29
CA ILE A 109 -13.23 -4.36 -16.20
C ILE A 109 -14.55 -4.81 -16.83
N PHE A 110 -15.61 -4.95 -16.03
CA PHE A 110 -16.85 -5.60 -16.48
C PHE A 110 -17.99 -4.63 -16.78
N HIS A 111 -17.90 -3.38 -16.32
CA HIS A 111 -18.99 -2.40 -16.40
C HIS A 111 -18.51 -1.06 -16.96
N GLN A 112 -17.80 -1.08 -18.10
CA GLN A 112 -17.29 0.15 -18.75
C GLN A 112 -18.37 1.20 -19.02
N ASN A 113 -19.62 0.78 -19.25
CA ASN A 113 -20.77 1.66 -19.44
C ASN A 113 -21.13 2.51 -18.21
N LEU A 114 -20.68 2.10 -17.01
CA LEU A 114 -20.83 2.88 -15.77
C LEU A 114 -19.77 3.97 -15.64
N ILE A 115 -18.77 4.04 -16.52
CA ILE A 115 -17.69 5.05 -16.46
C ILE A 115 -17.59 5.84 -17.80
N SER A 116 -18.55 5.65 -18.70
CA SER A 116 -18.53 6.24 -20.04
C SER A 116 -18.71 7.76 -20.05
N THR A 117 -19.52 8.32 -19.15
CA THR A 117 -19.77 9.77 -19.06
C THR A 117 -19.04 10.39 -17.87
N GLN A 118 -18.79 11.70 -17.92
CA GLN A 118 -18.10 12.42 -16.83
C GLN A 118 -18.88 12.38 -15.51
N LEU A 119 -20.21 12.52 -15.56
CA LEU A 119 -21.05 12.42 -14.36
C LEU A 119 -20.98 11.01 -13.76
N LYS A 120 -21.12 9.97 -14.59
CA LYS A 120 -21.03 8.59 -14.11
C LYS A 120 -19.64 8.29 -13.55
N ARG A 121 -18.58 8.79 -14.19
CA ARG A 121 -17.21 8.71 -13.67
C ARG A 121 -17.09 9.41 -12.32
N PHE A 122 -17.66 10.60 -12.14
CA PHE A 122 -17.66 11.26 -10.83
C PHE A 122 -18.32 10.39 -9.76
N VAL A 123 -19.53 9.88 -10.03
CA VAL A 123 -20.33 9.08 -9.09
C VAL A 123 -19.69 7.73 -8.76
N PHE A 124 -19.18 7.00 -9.76
CA PHE A 124 -18.69 5.62 -9.59
C PHE A 124 -17.18 5.51 -9.38
N HIS A 125 -16.42 6.60 -9.47
CA HIS A 125 -14.97 6.59 -9.29
C HIS A 125 -14.50 7.60 -8.25
N TYR A 126 -14.79 8.89 -8.46
CA TYR A 126 -14.23 9.96 -7.62
C TYR A 126 -14.96 10.12 -6.29
N LEU A 127 -16.29 10.04 -6.27
CA LEU A 127 -17.08 10.22 -5.07
C LEU A 127 -16.77 9.15 -4.00
N PRO A 128 -16.73 7.84 -4.30
CA PRO A 128 -16.39 6.83 -3.30
C PRO A 128 -14.94 6.97 -2.84
N LEU A 129 -14.01 7.31 -3.75
CA LEU A 129 -12.62 7.57 -3.40
C LEU A 129 -12.49 8.70 -2.36
N ILE A 130 -13.25 9.79 -2.53
CA ILE A 130 -13.28 10.92 -1.58
C ILE A 130 -13.90 10.47 -0.25
N ILE A 131 -15.04 9.77 -0.28
CA ILE A 131 -15.74 9.29 0.91
C ILE A 131 -14.83 8.37 1.72
N PHE A 132 -14.27 7.32 1.13
CA PHE A 132 -13.39 6.36 1.82
C PHE A 132 -12.06 6.98 2.28
N SER A 133 -11.62 8.09 1.69
CA SER A 133 -10.43 8.80 2.17
C SER A 133 -10.71 9.72 3.36
N ILE A 134 -11.88 10.38 3.38
CA ILE A 134 -12.19 11.43 4.36
C ILE A 134 -12.95 10.87 5.57
N TYR A 135 -13.83 9.89 5.35
CA TYR A 135 -14.67 9.32 6.40
C TYR A 135 -13.87 8.82 7.62
N PRO A 136 -12.83 7.98 7.47
CA PRO A 136 -12.10 7.47 8.64
C PRO A 136 -11.38 8.60 9.40
N LEU A 137 -10.81 9.56 8.67
CA LEU A 137 -10.14 10.72 9.27
C LEU A 137 -11.11 11.53 10.14
N ILE A 138 -12.29 11.87 9.62
CA ILE A 138 -13.29 12.63 10.39
C ILE A 138 -13.81 11.81 11.56
N PHE A 139 -14.18 10.54 11.32
CA PHE A 139 -14.75 9.67 12.35
C PHE A 139 -13.81 9.53 13.54
N PHE A 140 -12.55 9.15 13.30
CA PHE A 140 -11.57 8.99 14.37
C PHE A 140 -11.15 10.33 14.97
N PHE A 141 -11.18 11.43 14.22
CA PHE A 141 -10.94 12.75 14.83
C PHE A 141 -11.99 13.07 15.89
N VAL A 142 -13.27 12.80 15.59
CA VAL A 142 -14.37 12.98 16.55
C VAL A 142 -14.20 12.06 17.76
N VAL A 143 -13.92 10.76 17.52
CA VAL A 143 -13.75 9.78 18.60
C VAL A 143 -12.58 10.14 19.51
N PHE A 144 -11.44 10.55 18.95
CA PHE A 144 -10.25 10.83 19.76
C PHE A 144 -10.29 12.19 20.43
N PHE A 145 -10.69 13.26 19.72
CA PHE A 145 -10.52 14.63 20.23
C PHE A 145 -11.80 15.25 20.82
N ILE A 146 -12.98 14.76 20.45
CA ILE A 146 -14.27 15.34 20.89
C ILE A 146 -14.95 14.48 21.96
N LEU A 147 -14.78 13.15 21.91
CA LEU A 147 -15.30 12.23 22.91
C LEU A 147 -14.15 11.69 23.78
N PRO A 148 -13.58 12.49 24.70
CA PRO A 148 -12.49 12.02 25.55
C PRO A 148 -13.00 10.93 26.50
N CYS A 149 -12.16 9.91 26.71
CA CYS A 149 -12.33 8.94 27.80
C CYS A 149 -11.28 9.20 28.88
N ASP A 150 -11.69 9.15 30.13
CA ASP A 150 -10.83 9.34 31.30
C ASP A 150 -10.04 8.05 31.61
N ILE A 151 -9.13 7.68 30.71
CA ILE A 151 -8.24 6.52 30.89
C ILE A 151 -6.80 7.02 30.93
N PRO A 152 -6.01 6.65 31.95
CA PRO A 152 -4.62 7.07 32.04
C PRO A 152 -3.79 6.47 30.89
N PHE A 153 -2.90 7.28 30.32
CA PHE A 153 -1.93 6.83 29.32
C PHE A 153 -0.81 6.02 29.98
N ASP A 154 -0.41 4.91 29.35
CA ASP A 154 0.79 4.17 29.72
C ASP A 154 1.88 4.39 28.66
N TYR A 155 2.81 5.30 28.95
CA TYR A 155 3.87 5.71 28.02
C TYR A 155 4.91 4.60 27.71
N ASN A 156 4.86 3.47 28.43
CA ASN A 156 5.76 2.32 28.24
C ASN A 156 5.11 1.20 27.41
N ALA A 157 3.90 1.41 26.92
CA ALA A 157 3.18 0.46 26.09
C ALA A 157 3.08 0.92 24.63
N GLU A 158 2.87 -0.05 23.73
CA GLU A 158 2.62 0.20 22.31
C GLU A 158 1.40 1.15 22.19
N THR A 159 1.50 2.20 21.36
CA THR A 159 0.48 3.28 21.24
C THR A 159 0.04 3.92 22.57
N CYS A 160 0.95 3.96 23.54
CA CYS A 160 0.71 4.45 24.89
C CYS A 160 -0.40 3.71 25.67
N SER A 161 -0.68 2.44 25.34
CA SER A 161 -1.81 1.65 25.88
C SER A 161 -3.12 2.41 25.91
N PHE A 162 -3.37 3.29 24.93
CA PHE A 162 -4.58 4.09 24.95
C PHE A 162 -5.78 3.16 24.77
N ALA A 163 -6.43 2.80 25.89
CA ALA A 163 -7.63 2.00 25.83
C ALA A 163 -8.67 2.83 25.10
N PHE A 164 -9.10 2.31 23.96
CA PHE A 164 -9.92 3.07 23.05
C PHE A 164 -11.25 3.43 23.73
N CYS A 165 -11.75 4.66 23.51
CA CYS A 165 -13.16 4.93 23.72
C CYS A 165 -14.05 3.98 22.91
N THR A 166 -13.53 3.49 21.78
CA THR A 166 -14.20 2.44 21.01
C THR A 166 -14.27 1.12 21.77
N ALA A 167 -13.37 0.82 22.69
CA ALA A 167 -13.41 -0.42 23.49
C ALA A 167 -14.39 -0.32 24.67
N THR A 168 -14.58 0.87 25.25
CA THR A 168 -15.48 1.06 26.40
C THR A 168 -16.93 1.28 25.99
N HIS A 169 -17.18 1.98 24.88
CA HIS A 169 -18.53 2.22 24.37
C HIS A 169 -18.96 1.10 23.41
N PRO A 170 -19.98 0.30 23.74
CA PRO A 170 -20.33 -0.88 22.94
C PRO A 170 -20.77 -0.53 21.52
N ILE A 171 -21.46 0.59 21.32
CA ILE A 171 -21.89 1.04 19.98
C ILE A 171 -20.67 1.40 19.13
N LEU A 172 -19.70 2.14 19.68
CA LEU A 172 -18.47 2.50 18.98
C LEU A 172 -17.62 1.25 18.71
N SER A 173 -17.55 0.32 19.66
CA SER A 173 -16.85 -0.96 19.49
C SER A 173 -17.41 -1.77 18.34
N ILE A 174 -18.74 -1.96 18.31
CA ILE A 174 -19.42 -2.72 17.26
C ILE A 174 -19.23 -2.01 15.91
N TRP A 175 -19.39 -0.69 15.87
CA TRP A 175 -19.21 0.07 14.64
C TRP A 175 -17.78 -0.05 14.11
N ASP A 176 -16.78 0.11 14.97
CA ASP A 176 -15.37 0.00 14.58
C ASP A 176 -15.01 -1.41 14.12
N SER A 177 -15.44 -2.43 14.86
CA SER A 177 -15.25 -3.84 14.49
C SER A 177 -15.86 -4.15 13.12
N TRP A 178 -17.12 -3.78 12.93
CA TRP A 178 -17.88 -4.21 11.76
C TRP A 178 -17.65 -3.32 10.55
N ALA A 179 -17.86 -2.01 10.69
CA ALA A 179 -17.85 -1.07 9.57
C ALA A 179 -16.42 -0.77 9.11
N ASN A 180 -15.47 -0.62 10.04
CA ASN A 180 -14.10 -0.19 9.72
C ASN A 180 -13.10 -1.35 9.58
N ASN A 181 -13.45 -2.56 10.05
CA ASN A 181 -12.56 -3.73 9.99
C ASN A 181 -13.15 -4.89 9.17
N ILE A 182 -14.20 -5.54 9.68
CA ILE A 182 -14.74 -6.78 9.10
C ILE A 182 -15.28 -6.56 7.69
N VAL A 183 -16.19 -5.60 7.49
CA VAL A 183 -16.84 -5.36 6.19
C VAL A 183 -15.82 -5.01 5.09
N PRO A 184 -14.85 -4.11 5.31
CA PRO A 184 -13.78 -3.85 4.35
C PRO A 184 -12.96 -5.09 4.01
N ILE A 185 -12.52 -5.88 5.01
CA ILE A 185 -11.72 -7.10 4.78
C ILE A 185 -12.51 -8.11 3.94
N PHE A 186 -13.79 -8.36 4.27
CA PHE A 186 -14.64 -9.24 3.49
C PHE A 186 -14.87 -8.71 2.07
N THR A 187 -15.05 -7.41 1.92
CA THR A 187 -15.17 -6.77 0.60
C THR A 187 -13.92 -7.00 -0.25
N ILE A 188 -12.73 -6.81 0.32
CA ILE A 188 -11.44 -7.09 -0.33
C ILE A 188 -11.39 -8.55 -0.82
N VAL A 189 -11.71 -9.51 0.06
CA VAL A 189 -11.63 -10.95 -0.25
C VAL A 189 -12.66 -11.36 -1.30
N ILE A 190 -13.93 -11.00 -1.11
CA ILE A 190 -15.04 -11.37 -2.00
C ILE A 190 -14.81 -10.80 -3.40
N PHE A 191 -14.51 -9.50 -3.52
CA PHE A 191 -14.31 -8.88 -4.84
C PHE A 191 -13.04 -9.36 -5.52
N SER A 192 -11.96 -9.66 -4.79
CA SER A 192 -10.74 -10.24 -5.39
C SER A 192 -10.94 -11.67 -5.89
N ILE A 193 -11.66 -12.51 -5.14
CA ILE A 193 -12.03 -13.86 -5.59
C ILE A 193 -12.96 -13.77 -6.80
N ALA A 194 -14.01 -12.94 -6.74
CA ALA A 194 -14.94 -12.73 -7.85
C ALA A 194 -14.23 -12.24 -9.11
N LEU A 195 -13.29 -11.29 -8.97
CA LEU A 195 -12.46 -10.82 -10.06
C LEU A 195 -11.64 -11.96 -10.67
N MET A 196 -11.01 -12.81 -9.85
CA MET A 196 -10.21 -13.93 -10.32
C MET A 196 -11.05 -14.97 -11.07
N VAL A 197 -12.19 -15.37 -10.50
CA VAL A 197 -13.13 -16.33 -11.11
C VAL A 197 -13.64 -15.81 -12.45
N ARG A 198 -14.08 -14.54 -12.52
CA ARG A 198 -14.57 -13.96 -13.78
C ARG A 198 -13.46 -13.80 -14.81
N VAL A 199 -12.27 -13.38 -14.41
CA VAL A 199 -11.10 -13.31 -15.29
C VAL A 199 -10.81 -14.69 -15.89
N TRP A 200 -10.80 -15.74 -15.06
CA TRP A 200 -10.64 -17.12 -15.54
C TRP A 200 -11.76 -17.53 -16.51
N TYR A 201 -13.02 -17.28 -16.18
CA TYR A 201 -14.15 -17.64 -17.04
C TYR A 201 -14.11 -16.91 -18.40
N SER A 202 -13.80 -15.61 -18.40
CA SER A 202 -13.63 -14.82 -19.62
C SER A 202 -12.53 -15.36 -20.52
N LYS A 203 -11.45 -15.93 -19.97
CA LYS A 203 -10.40 -16.59 -20.75
C LYS A 203 -10.94 -17.77 -21.54
N TYR A 204 -11.82 -18.55 -20.93
CA TYR A 204 -12.38 -19.75 -21.54
C TYR A 204 -13.37 -19.39 -22.66
N GLN A 205 -14.22 -18.39 -22.44
CA GLN A 205 -15.22 -17.98 -23.42
C GLN A 205 -14.65 -17.15 -24.59
N MET A 206 -13.70 -16.25 -24.32
CA MET A 206 -13.18 -15.33 -25.32
C MET A 206 -11.83 -15.82 -25.86
N GLY A 207 -11.88 -16.80 -26.76
CA GLY A 207 -10.71 -17.30 -27.53
C GLY A 207 -10.07 -16.27 -28.49
N ARG A 208 -10.18 -14.97 -28.23
CA ARG A 208 -9.66 -13.88 -29.08
C ARG A 208 -8.57 -13.07 -28.36
N GLN A 209 -7.72 -12.42 -29.17
CA GLN A 209 -6.51 -11.63 -28.84
C GLN A 209 -6.72 -10.39 -27.93
N PHE A 210 -7.75 -10.38 -27.08
CA PHE A 210 -7.92 -9.34 -26.07
C PHE A 210 -6.66 -9.26 -25.19
N GLN A 211 -6.29 -8.09 -24.69
CA GLN A 211 -5.04 -7.80 -23.95
C GLN A 211 -4.96 -8.50 -22.56
N TRP A 212 -5.22 -9.80 -22.52
CA TRP A 212 -5.26 -10.70 -21.39
C TRP A 212 -4.05 -10.57 -20.47
N ARG A 213 -2.86 -10.41 -21.07
CA ARG A 213 -1.60 -10.33 -20.32
C ARG A 213 -1.55 -9.12 -19.38
N ASN A 214 -2.19 -8.00 -19.74
CA ASN A 214 -2.20 -6.80 -18.91
C ASN A 214 -3.22 -6.93 -17.78
N TYR A 215 -4.44 -7.39 -18.09
CA TYR A 215 -5.51 -7.59 -17.09
C TYR A 215 -5.14 -8.64 -16.04
N ARG A 216 -4.51 -9.75 -16.44
CA ARG A 216 -4.09 -10.81 -15.50
C ARG A 216 -3.11 -10.29 -14.45
N LYS A 217 -2.13 -9.47 -14.84
CA LYS A 217 -1.13 -8.92 -13.91
C LYS A 217 -1.77 -7.97 -12.90
N MET A 218 -2.69 -7.14 -13.36
CA MET A 218 -3.44 -6.24 -12.49
C MET A 218 -4.33 -7.01 -11.51
N ALA A 219 -5.05 -8.05 -11.97
CA ALA A 219 -5.85 -8.90 -11.09
C ALA A 219 -4.99 -9.62 -10.04
N PHE A 220 -3.81 -10.11 -10.44
CA PHE A 220 -2.89 -10.79 -9.52
C PHE A 220 -2.36 -9.87 -8.42
N GLN A 221 -2.18 -8.58 -8.69
CA GLN A 221 -1.79 -7.61 -7.67
C GLN A 221 -2.80 -7.52 -6.54
N LEU A 222 -4.08 -7.33 -6.89
CA LEU A 222 -5.15 -7.23 -5.89
C LEU A 222 -5.26 -8.53 -5.13
N LEU A 223 -5.22 -9.67 -5.83
CA LEU A 223 -5.27 -10.97 -5.16
C LEU A 223 -4.11 -11.12 -4.16
N SER A 224 -2.88 -10.75 -4.55
CA SER A 224 -1.73 -10.78 -3.65
C SER A 224 -1.95 -9.90 -2.42
N ILE A 225 -2.51 -8.71 -2.60
CA ILE A 225 -2.83 -7.80 -1.49
C ILE A 225 -3.93 -8.42 -0.61
N SER A 226 -5.01 -8.95 -1.20
CA SER A 226 -6.12 -9.58 -0.48
C SER A 226 -5.69 -10.79 0.33
N VAL A 227 -4.78 -11.60 -0.19
CA VAL A 227 -4.18 -12.73 0.53
C VAL A 227 -3.42 -12.22 1.74
N LEU A 228 -2.63 -11.15 1.61
CA LEU A 228 -1.93 -10.53 2.75
C LEU A 228 -2.93 -10.02 3.81
N TYR A 229 -3.96 -9.27 3.40
CA TYR A 229 -5.00 -8.80 4.34
C TYR A 229 -5.70 -9.94 5.06
N PHE A 230 -6.07 -11.00 4.33
CA PHE A 230 -6.72 -12.15 4.94
C PHE A 230 -5.80 -12.83 5.95
N PHE A 231 -4.56 -13.17 5.59
CA PHE A 231 -3.69 -13.88 6.52
C PHE A 231 -3.20 -13.03 7.70
N LEU A 232 -2.98 -11.74 7.50
CA LEU A 232 -2.39 -10.87 8.51
C LEU A 232 -3.44 -10.18 9.41
N CYS A 233 -4.61 -9.77 8.88
CA CYS A 233 -5.65 -9.10 9.68
C CYS A 233 -6.68 -10.06 10.28
N TRP A 234 -6.89 -11.24 9.69
CA TRP A 234 -7.91 -12.17 10.19
C TRP A 234 -7.67 -12.65 11.62
N PRO A 235 -6.43 -12.99 12.04
CA PRO A 235 -6.20 -13.45 13.41
C PRO A 235 -6.50 -12.40 14.48
N SER A 236 -6.08 -11.14 14.26
CA SER A 236 -6.38 -10.04 15.18
C SER A 236 -7.88 -9.72 15.22
N SER A 237 -8.55 -9.77 14.06
CA SER A 237 -10.00 -9.53 13.96
C SER A 237 -10.83 -10.57 14.73
N ILE A 238 -10.44 -11.85 14.66
CA ILE A 238 -11.13 -12.91 15.43
C ILE A 238 -10.98 -12.68 16.92
N LEU A 239 -9.75 -12.41 17.38
CA LEU A 239 -9.50 -12.21 18.80
C LEU A 239 -10.18 -10.94 19.33
N TYR A 240 -10.14 -9.85 18.56
CA TYR A 240 -10.85 -8.63 18.90
C TYR A 240 -12.35 -8.89 19.11
N MET A 241 -12.98 -9.61 18.17
CA MET A 241 -14.38 -10.03 18.31
C MET A 241 -14.61 -10.93 19.51
N ALA A 242 -13.71 -11.89 19.78
CA ALA A 242 -13.83 -12.77 20.94
C ALA A 242 -13.79 -11.98 22.25
N TYR A 243 -12.91 -10.98 22.37
CA TYR A 243 -12.87 -10.07 23.52
C TYR A 243 -14.16 -9.26 23.65
N THR A 244 -14.73 -8.76 22.55
CA THR A 244 -16.03 -8.08 22.56
C THR A 244 -17.17 -8.99 23.03
N PHE A 245 -17.06 -10.31 22.84
CA PHE A 245 -18.02 -11.31 23.34
C PHE A 245 -17.69 -11.84 24.75
N GLY A 246 -16.77 -11.21 25.47
CA GLY A 246 -16.46 -11.53 26.86
C GLY A 246 -15.38 -12.59 27.05
N LEU A 247 -14.57 -12.87 26.02
CA LEU A 247 -13.31 -13.61 26.24
C LEU A 247 -12.44 -12.78 27.21
N PRO A 248 -11.93 -13.37 28.30
CA PRO A 248 -11.01 -12.69 29.19
C PRO A 248 -9.74 -12.20 28.48
N ASN A 249 -9.30 -10.98 28.77
CA ASN A 249 -8.17 -10.33 28.09
C ASN A 249 -6.82 -11.05 28.32
N ASP A 250 -6.68 -11.86 29.37
CA ASP A 250 -5.48 -12.66 29.66
C ASP A 250 -5.29 -13.80 28.64
N ILE A 251 -6.37 -14.27 28.00
CA ILE A 251 -6.32 -15.35 27.04
C ILE A 251 -5.90 -14.81 25.68
N GLY A 252 -4.66 -15.11 25.28
CA GLY A 252 -4.18 -14.85 23.92
C GLY A 252 -3.72 -13.41 23.66
N PHE A 253 -3.57 -12.57 24.68
CA PHE A 253 -3.14 -11.17 24.54
C PHE A 253 -1.81 -11.02 23.79
N ASP A 254 -0.81 -11.81 24.15
CA ASP A 254 0.49 -11.86 23.47
C ASP A 254 0.34 -12.13 21.96
N TYR A 255 -0.57 -13.04 21.62
CA TYR A 255 -0.84 -13.40 20.23
C TYR A 255 -1.58 -12.27 19.52
N PHE A 256 -2.56 -11.63 20.19
CA PHE A 256 -3.25 -10.46 19.66
C PHE A 256 -2.26 -9.34 19.30
N LEU A 257 -1.37 -8.96 20.23
CA LEU A 257 -0.34 -7.94 19.97
C LEU A 257 0.62 -8.33 18.84
N ASN A 258 1.08 -9.59 18.82
CA ASN A 258 1.94 -10.06 17.73
C ASN A 258 1.19 -10.07 16.38
N SER A 259 -0.09 -10.44 16.36
CA SER A 259 -0.90 -10.44 15.13
C SER A 259 -1.12 -9.02 14.61
N PHE A 260 -1.37 -8.07 15.52
CA PHE A 260 -1.46 -6.64 15.20
C PHE A 260 -0.13 -6.11 14.67
N TYR A 261 1.00 -6.48 15.28
CA TYR A 261 2.33 -6.17 14.75
C TYR A 261 2.52 -6.64 13.29
N PHE A 262 1.94 -7.78 12.91
CA PHE A 262 2.05 -8.28 11.53
C PHE A 262 1.15 -7.54 10.53
N THR A 263 0.07 -6.88 10.95
CA THR A 263 -0.79 -6.12 10.01
C THR A 263 -0.03 -4.94 9.38
N TYR A 264 0.93 -4.35 10.09
CA TYR A 264 1.81 -3.29 9.57
C TYR A 264 2.60 -3.70 8.33
N PHE A 265 2.90 -4.99 8.16
CA PHE A 265 3.59 -5.48 6.96
C PHE A 265 2.74 -5.34 5.70
N ILE A 266 1.42 -5.25 5.81
CA ILE A 266 0.57 -4.98 4.66
C ILE A 266 0.95 -3.65 4.02
N MET A 267 1.14 -2.61 4.84
CA MET A 267 1.53 -1.28 4.37
C MET A 267 2.96 -1.27 3.85
N LEU A 268 3.89 -1.95 4.53
CA LEU A 268 5.27 -2.09 4.09
C LEU A 268 5.40 -2.87 2.76
N LEU A 269 4.51 -3.82 2.48
CA LEU A 269 4.57 -4.66 1.28
C LEU A 269 3.78 -4.10 0.08
N THR A 270 2.78 -3.26 0.33
CA THR A 270 1.91 -2.65 -0.69
C THR A 270 2.66 -1.92 -1.83
N PRO A 271 3.71 -1.10 -1.59
CA PRO A 271 4.41 -0.43 -2.68
C PRO A 271 5.18 -1.41 -3.56
N PHE A 272 5.73 -2.49 -3.00
CA PHE A 272 6.38 -3.55 -3.79
C PHE A 272 5.37 -4.28 -4.67
N ALA A 273 4.21 -4.64 -4.13
CA ALA A 273 3.13 -5.24 -4.90
C ALA A 273 2.70 -4.33 -6.07
N SER A 274 2.71 -3.00 -5.87
CA SER A 274 2.38 -1.99 -6.88
C SER A 274 3.44 -1.87 -7.99
N ILE A 275 4.73 -1.99 -7.69
CA ILE A 275 5.75 -2.09 -8.74
C ILE A 275 5.62 -3.41 -9.51
N ILE A 276 5.39 -4.51 -8.79
CA ILE A 276 5.33 -5.85 -9.40
C ILE A 276 4.16 -5.96 -10.38
N SER A 277 3.07 -5.25 -10.12
CA SER A 277 1.88 -5.30 -10.96
C SER A 277 1.98 -4.46 -12.23
N SER A 278 2.78 -3.40 -12.21
CA SER A 278 2.89 -2.46 -13.33
C SER A 278 4.07 -2.84 -14.25
N PRO A 279 3.82 -3.53 -15.38
CA PRO A 279 4.89 -3.97 -16.27
C PRO A 279 5.66 -2.80 -16.88
N GLU A 280 4.99 -1.66 -17.03
CA GLU A 280 5.57 -0.43 -17.56
C GLU A 280 6.61 0.14 -16.58
N LEU A 281 6.32 0.11 -15.27
CA LEU A 281 7.28 0.49 -14.22
C LEU A 281 8.41 -0.54 -14.09
N GLN A 282 8.11 -1.84 -14.17
CA GLN A 282 9.14 -2.88 -14.16
C GLN A 282 10.16 -2.71 -15.29
N GLY A 283 9.69 -2.34 -16.49
CA GLY A 283 10.56 -2.07 -17.63
C GLY A 283 11.53 -0.92 -17.35
N LYS A 284 11.04 0.17 -16.74
CA LYS A 284 11.86 1.33 -16.35
C LYS A 284 12.84 0.99 -15.23
N LEU A 285 12.41 0.24 -14.21
CA LEU A 285 13.28 -0.19 -13.11
C LEU A 285 14.42 -1.11 -13.61
N ARG A 286 14.10 -2.03 -14.53
CA ARG A 286 15.11 -2.86 -15.20
C ARG A 286 16.07 -2.05 -16.06
N TYR A 287 15.59 -0.99 -16.71
CA TYR A 287 16.43 -0.09 -17.47
C TYR A 287 17.42 0.66 -16.57
N LEU A 288 16.95 1.23 -15.47
CA LEU A 288 17.80 1.93 -14.49
C LEU A 288 18.89 1.00 -13.93
N THR A 289 18.51 -0.19 -13.48
CA THR A 289 19.46 -1.18 -12.93
C THR A 289 20.44 -1.72 -13.98
N ARG A 290 20.03 -1.85 -15.25
CA ARG A 290 20.93 -2.25 -16.35
C ARG A 290 21.89 -1.14 -16.75
N PHE A 291 21.46 0.12 -16.71
CA PHE A 291 22.32 1.26 -17.05
C PHE A 291 23.50 1.36 -16.09
N THR A 292 23.24 1.20 -14.78
CA THR A 292 24.29 1.11 -13.76
C THR A 292 25.29 -0.03 -14.01
N ARG A 293 24.83 -1.15 -14.59
CA ARG A 293 25.69 -2.29 -14.92
C ARG A 293 26.50 -2.09 -16.21
N ARG A 294 25.99 -1.30 -17.17
CA ARG A 294 26.66 -1.08 -18.47
C ARG A 294 27.79 -0.07 -18.38
N GLU A 295 27.69 0.92 -17.49
CA GLU A 295 28.80 1.86 -17.26
C GLU A 295 29.99 1.23 -16.54
N ARG A 296 29.79 0.22 -15.68
CA ARG A 296 30.90 -0.49 -15.02
C ARG A 296 31.79 -1.31 -15.95
N HIS A 297 31.34 -1.66 -17.15
CA HIS A 297 32.12 -2.48 -18.11
C HIS A 297 32.76 -1.70 -19.26
N ARG A 298 32.72 -0.36 -19.21
CA ARG A 298 33.37 0.49 -20.22
C ARG A 298 34.62 1.19 -19.67
N ILE A 299 35.41 0.50 -18.84
CA ILE A 299 36.84 0.80 -18.75
C ILE A 299 37.45 0.20 -20.02
N VAL A 300 37.38 0.96 -21.11
CA VAL A 300 38.19 0.66 -22.30
C VAL A 300 39.63 0.90 -21.84
N PRO A 301 40.51 -0.12 -21.76
CA PRO A 301 41.92 0.15 -21.56
C PRO A 301 42.32 1.13 -22.65
N ALA A 302 42.94 2.24 -22.26
CA ALA A 302 43.50 3.20 -23.20
C ALA A 302 44.60 2.49 -23.99
N THR A 303 44.23 1.76 -25.03
CA THR A 303 45.15 1.35 -26.08
C THR A 303 45.56 2.65 -26.75
N ILE A 304 46.72 3.15 -26.33
CA ILE A 304 47.51 4.16 -27.03
C ILE A 304 47.59 3.67 -28.48
N LYS A 305 46.79 4.28 -29.36
CA LYS A 305 46.97 4.12 -30.79
C LYS A 305 48.28 4.84 -31.11
N MET A 306 49.37 4.08 -31.20
CA MET A 306 50.55 4.57 -31.89
C MET A 306 50.13 4.91 -33.32
N HIS A 307 50.31 6.18 -33.64
CA HIS A 307 50.08 6.80 -34.92
C HIS A 307 50.88 6.05 -35.98
N ARG A 308 50.20 5.34 -36.89
CA ARG A 308 50.77 4.92 -38.16
C ARG A 308 50.09 5.76 -39.22
N GLU A 309 50.65 6.94 -39.45
CA GLU A 309 50.50 7.67 -40.70
C GLU A 309 51.14 6.82 -41.79
N GLU A 310 50.33 6.25 -42.67
CA GLU A 310 50.79 5.77 -43.98
C GLU A 310 49.56 5.64 -44.89
N ASP A 311 49.43 6.67 -45.74
CA ASP A 311 48.96 6.61 -47.12
C ASP A 311 47.65 5.90 -47.46
N ARG A 312 46.65 6.72 -47.83
CA ARG A 312 46.06 6.64 -49.18
C ARG A 312 45.26 7.87 -49.57
N GLN A 313 45.89 8.65 -50.45
CA GLN A 313 45.29 9.58 -51.40
C GLN A 313 44.36 8.87 -52.40
N CYS A 314 43.54 9.69 -53.07
CA CYS A 314 42.81 9.43 -54.34
C CYS A 314 41.61 8.48 -54.23
N VAL A 315 40.40 8.83 -54.68
CA VAL A 315 40.04 9.39 -55.98
C VAL A 315 38.75 10.22 -55.87
N LYS A 316 38.78 11.45 -56.43
CA LYS A 316 37.60 12.24 -56.79
C LYS A 316 36.89 11.59 -57.98
N GLY A 317 35.59 11.34 -57.87
CA GLY A 317 34.74 10.89 -58.97
C GLY A 317 33.46 11.71 -59.00
N THR A 318 33.50 12.80 -59.77
CA THR A 318 32.36 13.58 -60.26
C THR A 318 31.41 12.72 -61.10
N GLY A 319 30.10 12.92 -60.92
CA GLY A 319 29.07 12.29 -61.75
C GLY A 319 27.72 12.99 -61.62
N THR A 320 27.55 14.06 -62.38
CA THR A 320 26.29 14.67 -62.82
C THR A 320 25.60 13.75 -63.84
N VAL A 321 24.29 13.47 -63.74
CA VAL A 321 23.38 13.29 -64.90
C VAL A 321 21.91 13.52 -64.46
N GLN A 322 21.31 14.52 -65.13
CA GLN A 322 19.89 14.78 -65.47
C GLN A 322 18.82 14.96 -64.40
#